data_AF-A0A226EFV1-F1
#
_entry.id   AF-A0A226EFV1-F1
#
_cell.length_a   1.000
_cell.length_b   1.000
_cell.length_c   1.000
_cell.angle_alpha   90.00
_cell.angle_beta   90.00
_cell.angle_gamma   90.00
#
_symmetry.space_group_name_H-M   'P 1'
#
loop_
_entity.id
_entity.type
_entity.pdbx_description
1 polymer ?
#
loop_
_entity_poly.entity_id
_entity_poly.type
_entity_poly.pdbx_seq_one_letter_code
_entity_poly.pdbx_strand_id
1 'polypeptide(L)'
;MSATPTSSSKRKETPSSSKGSAKKKKGEKSETEGTERKFRYLMVDSDDNSGGEDEEGQVRPEWKIVPAPRDPPTRPNSKYVQTRKEIQVREDKPIPPWWKMTKVLRTEKKQSTQSKDQGDNKLRDFFFKLNEDLVTKEEEEEKVDEIEVEEVLSGQSDKLTPLSGATPETIKMKNSEWTMDMRKRVLKHLEPLGWDGMKVPGTNYNVAYRGPDERGGRLRRPYHILLTVSSNDTSFVCFELGCFSTQGVRMKEFPKCRNHKGEKTGFVVAEFTDGENKRHNVIFHVIASFTFDEDDDEEVKDKNATDALKKVISGSGSYIYTENGWQIYCQERLLKGQPKPEAVEIVGKPRRRRYFEEEDDAMKIYSSRQTVTLLKMLLWPNTRTKIICINEMINFPNGAYQEFKEEMDYWGLELRVHDTLKKEDANNMLSPVPYLKVAQPGDTIGSMLKSEKKKCDDEEEDDDDKKTEEKVAVLYFVSNPYILYPGQTTSPTVHNNTTRDPVIFYKQLMGDDPMFKIIPFGTVKDEEKYKWEAHHHIAAFFASALKMQNCINPDDYDAESSHPYCINKQTSSKYFDKKSLGIINELMKKYFCIDIYLGAKAK
;
A
#
# COMPACT_ATOMS: atom_id res chain seq x y z
N MET A 1 -28.60 -48.95 -66.03
CA MET A 1 -29.79 -49.31 -65.24
C MET A 1 -30.48 -48.03 -64.83
N SER A 2 -31.78 -48.00 -65.08
CA SER A 2 -32.59 -46.81 -65.31
C SER A 2 -33.22 -46.21 -64.05
N ALA A 3 -33.74 -45.00 -64.25
CA ALA A 3 -35.00 -44.45 -63.73
C ALA A 3 -34.93 -43.51 -62.50
N THR A 4 -35.03 -42.21 -62.79
CA THR A 4 -35.99 -41.29 -62.12
C THR A 4 -37.43 -41.78 -62.40
N PRO A 5 -38.46 -41.47 -61.57
CA PRO A 5 -39.09 -40.13 -61.60
C PRO A 5 -39.90 -39.66 -60.33
N THR A 6 -40.19 -38.35 -60.27
CA THR A 6 -41.47 -37.62 -59.88
C THR A 6 -42.24 -37.95 -58.57
N SER A 7 -43.03 -37.08 -57.90
CA SER A 7 -43.39 -35.65 -57.93
C SER A 7 -44.46 -35.34 -56.85
N SER A 8 -44.55 -34.08 -56.39
CA SER A 8 -45.76 -33.35 -55.90
C SER A 8 -46.40 -33.79 -54.54
N SER A 9 -47.11 -32.98 -53.72
CA SER A 9 -47.69 -31.63 -53.80
C SER A 9 -48.19 -31.14 -52.40
N LYS A 10 -48.23 -29.81 -52.22
CA LYS A 10 -49.20 -28.93 -51.48
C LYS A 10 -49.42 -28.96 -49.93
N ARG A 11 -49.14 -27.77 -49.36
CA ARG A 11 -49.93 -26.86 -48.47
C ARG A 11 -50.47 -27.28 -47.07
N LYS A 12 -50.07 -26.43 -46.10
CA LYS A 12 -50.81 -25.74 -45.00
C LYS A 12 -51.78 -26.56 -44.12
N GLU A 13 -51.53 -26.56 -42.80
CA GLU A 13 -52.36 -25.93 -41.75
C GLU A 13 -51.83 -26.26 -40.32
N THR A 14 -51.60 -25.22 -39.52
CA THR A 14 -51.60 -25.21 -38.04
C THR A 14 -53.05 -24.97 -37.55
N PRO A 15 -53.44 -24.98 -36.25
CA PRO A 15 -52.89 -25.53 -35.00
C PRO A 15 -53.97 -26.20 -34.07
N SER A 16 -53.59 -26.79 -32.92
CA SER A 16 -54.19 -26.60 -31.56
C SER A 16 -53.68 -27.68 -30.59
N SER A 17 -52.99 -27.30 -29.50
CA SER A 17 -53.49 -27.23 -28.11
C SER A 17 -54.04 -28.58 -27.58
N SER A 18 -53.48 -29.21 -26.54
CA SER A 18 -53.34 -28.65 -25.19
C SER A 18 -52.68 -29.67 -24.22
N LYS A 19 -52.04 -29.14 -23.15
CA LYS A 19 -51.75 -29.72 -21.81
C LYS A 19 -50.90 -31.02 -21.74
N GLY A 20 -49.83 -31.14 -20.98
CA GLY A 20 -49.18 -30.29 -19.98
C GLY A 20 -48.00 -31.03 -19.32
N SER A 21 -47.23 -30.27 -18.54
CA SER A 21 -46.25 -30.68 -17.52
C SER A 21 -44.93 -31.37 -17.91
N ALA A 22 -43.86 -30.58 -17.68
CA ALA A 22 -42.67 -30.92 -16.89
C ALA A 22 -41.35 -31.32 -17.59
N LYS A 23 -40.33 -30.51 -17.25
CA LYS A 23 -38.86 -30.67 -17.29
C LYS A 23 -38.13 -30.38 -18.62
N LYS A 24 -37.85 -29.09 -18.83
CA LYS A 24 -36.71 -28.59 -19.62
C LYS A 24 -35.39 -28.99 -18.94
N LYS A 25 -34.65 -29.95 -19.52
CA LYS A 25 -33.20 -29.87 -19.64
C LYS A 25 -32.92 -29.22 -21.00
N LYS A 26 -32.57 -27.94 -21.01
CA LYS A 26 -31.93 -27.26 -22.15
C LYS A 26 -30.44 -27.27 -21.79
N GLY A 27 -29.55 -27.91 -22.55
CA GLY A 27 -29.49 -27.85 -24.00
C GLY A 27 -28.67 -26.61 -24.34
N GLU A 28 -27.46 -26.88 -24.82
CA GLU A 28 -26.49 -25.99 -25.44
C GLU A 28 -27.02 -24.58 -25.76
N LYS A 29 -26.37 -23.58 -25.18
CA LYS A 29 -26.38 -22.23 -25.72
C LYS A 29 -25.04 -21.98 -26.38
N SER A 30 -25.09 -22.16 -27.70
CA SER A 30 -24.45 -21.36 -28.74
C SER A 30 -23.67 -20.14 -28.24
N GLU A 31 -22.44 -20.07 -28.74
CA GLU A 31 -21.69 -18.88 -29.10
C GLU A 31 -22.52 -17.60 -29.03
N THR A 32 -22.19 -16.75 -28.06
CA THR A 32 -22.62 -15.36 -28.02
C THR A 32 -21.39 -14.52 -28.31
N GLU A 33 -21.37 -14.02 -29.54
CA GLU A 33 -20.94 -12.68 -29.96
C GLU A 33 -19.77 -12.06 -29.20
N GLY A 34 -18.66 -12.00 -29.94
CA GLY A 34 -17.44 -11.23 -29.68
C GLY A 34 -17.67 -9.87 -29.00
N THR A 35 -17.47 -9.86 -27.70
CA THR A 35 -16.81 -8.72 -27.05
C THR A 35 -15.33 -9.02 -27.11
N GLU A 36 -14.57 -8.32 -27.98
CA GLU A 36 -13.12 -8.35 -27.91
C GLU A 36 -12.71 -8.05 -26.47
N ARG A 37 -12.15 -9.04 -25.77
CA ARG A 37 -11.64 -8.85 -24.42
C ARG A 37 -10.46 -7.89 -24.53
N LYS A 38 -10.63 -6.65 -24.09
CA LYS A 38 -9.55 -5.66 -24.02
C LYS A 38 -8.49 -6.16 -23.04
N PHE A 39 -7.34 -6.55 -23.57
CA PHE A 39 -6.15 -6.90 -22.79
C PHE A 39 -5.51 -5.62 -22.23
N ARG A 40 -5.27 -5.58 -20.92
CA ARG A 40 -4.68 -4.45 -20.19
C ARG A 40 -3.15 -4.41 -20.34
N TYR A 41 -2.49 -5.56 -20.29
CA TYR A 41 -1.02 -5.66 -20.29
C TYR A 41 -0.46 -6.16 -21.62
N LEU A 42 -1.20 -7.03 -22.31
CA LEU A 42 -0.77 -7.63 -23.57
C LEU A 42 -1.39 -6.92 -24.80
N MET A 43 -1.37 -5.59 -24.83
CA MET A 43 -1.79 -4.85 -26.01
C MET A 43 -0.84 -5.13 -27.19
N VAL A 44 -1.41 -5.43 -28.36
CA VAL A 44 -0.65 -5.64 -29.60
C VAL A 44 -0.25 -4.27 -30.12
N ASP A 45 1.03 -3.92 -30.05
CA ASP A 45 1.51 -2.70 -30.69
C ASP A 45 1.74 -2.99 -32.19
N SER A 46 1.38 -2.06 -33.08
CA SER A 46 1.65 -2.16 -34.52
C SER A 46 3.13 -2.37 -34.88
N ASP A 47 4.02 -2.01 -33.95
CA ASP A 47 5.47 -2.08 -34.10
C ASP A 47 6.04 -3.40 -33.53
N ASP A 48 5.19 -4.25 -32.92
CA ASP A 48 5.52 -5.64 -32.53
C ASP A 48 5.48 -6.58 -33.75
N ASN A 49 6.15 -6.17 -34.83
CA ASN A 49 6.20 -6.88 -36.11
C ASN A 49 7.23 -8.02 -36.07
N SER A 50 7.08 -8.94 -35.11
CA SER A 50 7.78 -10.21 -35.07
C SER A 50 6.80 -11.30 -34.61
N GLY A 51 6.03 -11.82 -35.55
CA GLY A 51 5.49 -13.17 -35.42
C GLY A 51 6.68 -14.12 -35.36
N GLY A 52 6.91 -14.72 -34.20
CA GLY A 52 8.09 -15.54 -33.94
C GLY A 52 8.16 -15.88 -32.46
N GLU A 53 7.66 -17.08 -32.19
CA GLU A 53 7.92 -18.01 -31.08
C GLU A 53 8.93 -17.56 -30.02
N ASP A 54 8.57 -17.80 -28.75
CA ASP A 54 9.49 -17.89 -27.63
C ASP A 54 10.57 -18.95 -27.96
N GLU A 55 11.63 -18.56 -28.69
CA GLU A 55 12.75 -19.45 -29.01
C GLU A 55 13.41 -19.91 -27.69
N GLU A 56 13.41 -21.23 -27.47
CA GLU A 56 14.11 -21.85 -26.34
C GLU A 56 15.58 -21.38 -26.33
N GLY A 57 15.99 -20.69 -25.28
CA GLY A 57 17.37 -20.23 -25.07
C GLY A 57 17.62 -18.73 -25.25
N GLN A 58 16.63 -17.91 -25.63
CA GLN A 58 16.83 -16.45 -25.65
C GLN A 58 16.94 -15.88 -24.22
N VAL A 59 18.11 -15.28 -23.93
CA VAL A 59 18.35 -14.53 -22.70
C VAL A 59 17.61 -13.20 -22.80
N ARG A 60 16.84 -12.85 -21.76
CA ARG A 60 16.11 -11.58 -21.70
C ARG A 60 17.08 -10.40 -21.92
N PRO A 61 16.82 -9.50 -22.88
CA PRO A 61 17.66 -8.33 -23.10
C PRO A 61 17.65 -7.39 -21.89
N GLU A 62 18.85 -6.92 -21.52
CA GLU A 62 19.01 -5.92 -20.48
C GLU A 62 18.33 -4.61 -20.89
N TRP A 63 17.51 -4.04 -20.00
CA TRP A 63 16.85 -2.77 -20.27
C TRP A 63 17.89 -1.65 -20.41
N LYS A 64 17.92 -1.01 -21.58
CA LYS A 64 18.79 0.15 -21.87
C LYS A 64 18.07 1.15 -22.74
N ILE A 65 18.36 2.43 -22.51
CA ILE A 65 17.92 3.53 -23.36
C ILE A 65 18.75 3.51 -24.63
N VAL A 66 18.08 3.73 -25.76
CA VAL A 66 18.70 3.98 -27.06
C VAL A 66 18.72 5.50 -27.23
N PRO A 67 19.89 6.16 -27.16
CA PRO A 67 19.96 7.60 -27.29
C PRO A 67 19.39 8.05 -28.65
N ALA A 68 18.34 8.88 -28.62
CA ALA A 68 17.88 9.58 -29.80
C ALA A 68 18.70 10.86 -29.96
N PRO A 69 19.11 11.23 -31.19
CA PRO A 69 19.68 12.55 -31.46
C PRO A 69 18.68 13.62 -31.01
N ARG A 70 19.16 14.64 -30.30
CA ARG A 70 18.35 15.78 -29.90
C ARG A 70 19.11 17.05 -30.23
N ASP A 71 18.41 18.03 -30.76
CA ASP A 71 19.00 19.32 -31.09
C ASP A 71 19.56 20.00 -29.83
N PRO A 72 20.66 20.76 -29.97
CA PRO A 72 21.21 21.53 -28.87
C PRO A 72 20.17 22.53 -28.36
N PRO A 73 20.23 22.90 -27.06
CA PRO A 73 19.29 23.87 -26.51
C PRO A 73 19.45 25.22 -27.20
N THR A 74 18.33 25.86 -27.51
CA THR A 74 18.31 27.18 -28.15
C THR A 74 18.71 28.29 -27.17
N ARG A 75 18.48 28.10 -25.86
CA ARG A 75 18.85 29.05 -24.80
C ARG A 75 19.71 28.39 -23.72
N PRO A 76 20.96 28.00 -24.05
CA PRO A 76 21.85 27.29 -23.12
C PRO A 76 22.20 28.09 -21.85
N ASN A 77 22.11 29.42 -21.92
CA ASN A 77 22.48 30.33 -20.83
C ASN A 77 21.31 30.72 -19.92
N SER A 78 20.13 30.14 -20.10
CA SER A 78 19.03 30.43 -19.17
C SER A 78 19.34 29.91 -17.77
N LYS A 79 18.91 30.65 -16.74
CA LYS A 79 19.10 30.26 -15.34
C LYS A 79 18.60 28.83 -15.07
N TYR A 80 17.46 28.45 -15.65
CA TYR A 80 16.91 27.11 -15.47
C TYR A 80 17.77 26.02 -16.12
N VAL A 81 18.21 26.20 -17.37
CA VAL A 81 19.07 25.23 -18.05
C VAL A 81 20.39 25.04 -17.28
N GLN A 82 20.93 26.11 -16.71
CA GLN A 82 22.17 26.05 -15.93
C GLN A 82 22.00 25.46 -14.53
N THR A 83 20.89 25.74 -13.84
CA THR A 83 20.71 25.39 -12.41
C THR A 83 19.83 24.16 -12.16
N ARG A 84 19.04 23.72 -13.14
CA ARG A 84 18.12 22.57 -13.04
C ARG A 84 18.60 21.40 -13.91
N LYS A 85 19.86 21.04 -13.69
CA LYS A 85 20.52 19.89 -14.31
C LYS A 85 20.09 18.55 -13.71
N GLU A 86 19.44 18.58 -12.55
CA GLU A 86 18.97 17.39 -11.85
C GLU A 86 17.76 17.70 -10.97
N ILE A 87 17.09 16.65 -10.47
CA ILE A 87 16.04 16.71 -9.46
C ILE A 87 16.55 17.50 -8.24
N GLN A 88 15.73 18.44 -7.79
CA GLN A 88 16.05 19.32 -6.68
C GLN A 88 15.51 18.74 -5.37
N VAL A 89 16.42 18.29 -4.50
CA VAL A 89 16.06 17.90 -3.13
C VAL A 89 15.73 19.17 -2.36
N ARG A 90 14.53 19.22 -1.78
CA ARG A 90 13.95 20.43 -1.18
C ARG A 90 13.93 20.29 0.33
N GLU A 91 15.00 20.71 0.98
CA GLU A 91 15.12 20.76 2.44
C GLU A 91 14.68 22.12 3.02
N ASP A 92 14.29 23.06 2.15
CA ASP A 92 14.10 24.47 2.46
C ASP A 92 12.83 24.78 3.27
N LYS A 93 11.89 23.84 3.36
CA LYS A 93 10.69 23.95 4.20
C LYS A 93 10.37 22.58 4.81
N PRO A 94 9.74 22.51 6.00
CA PRO A 94 9.17 21.26 6.48
C PRO A 94 8.23 20.74 5.41
N ILE A 95 8.61 19.65 4.75
CA ILE A 95 7.80 19.07 3.68
C ILE A 95 6.61 18.43 4.37
N PRO A 96 5.38 18.96 4.21
CA PRO A 96 4.22 18.27 4.72
C PRO A 96 4.20 16.91 4.01
N PRO A 97 3.94 15.83 4.72
CA PRO A 97 4.27 14.49 4.24
C PRO A 97 3.22 14.04 3.22
N TRP A 98 3.18 14.67 2.05
CA TRP A 98 2.16 14.49 1.02
C TRP A 98 2.12 13.04 0.51
N TRP A 99 3.26 12.34 0.59
CA TRP A 99 3.33 10.89 0.38
C TRP A 99 2.43 10.09 1.33
N LYS A 100 2.14 10.55 2.56
CA LYS A 100 1.25 9.85 3.52
C LYS A 100 -0.18 9.69 3.01
N MET A 101 -0.63 10.54 2.08
CA MET A 101 -1.96 10.41 1.48
C MET A 101 -2.09 9.14 0.62
N THR A 102 -0.98 8.52 0.24
CA THR A 102 -0.90 7.31 -0.59
C THR A 102 -0.78 6.01 0.19
N LYS A 103 -0.77 6.02 1.54
CA LYS A 103 -0.60 4.80 2.37
C LYS A 103 -1.49 3.65 1.87
N VAL A 104 -0.81 2.61 1.39
CA VAL A 104 -1.44 1.43 0.78
C VAL A 104 -1.91 0.47 1.88
N LEU A 105 -1.11 0.31 2.95
CA LEU A 105 -1.38 -0.68 4.00
C LEU A 105 -2.25 -0.10 5.12
N ARG A 106 -2.10 1.21 5.43
CA ARG A 106 -2.90 1.95 6.42
C ARG A 106 -2.90 1.28 7.79
N THR A 107 -1.74 0.81 8.21
CA THR A 107 -1.58 0.01 9.43
C THR A 107 -1.86 0.79 10.72
N GLU A 108 -1.74 2.12 10.69
CA GLU A 108 -2.09 3.04 11.80
C GLU A 108 -3.54 2.86 12.28
N LYS A 109 -4.49 2.54 11.40
CA LYS A 109 -5.89 2.30 11.79
C LYS A 109 -6.11 1.01 12.59
N LYS A 110 -5.09 0.15 12.67
CA LYS A 110 -5.14 -1.14 13.37
C LYS A 110 -4.42 -1.10 14.73
N GLN A 111 -3.75 0.01 15.07
CA GLN A 111 -3.04 0.17 16.33
C GLN A 111 -3.89 1.01 17.30
N SER A 112 -4.47 0.37 18.31
CA SER A 112 -5.19 1.05 19.39
C SER A 112 -4.20 1.79 20.29
N THR A 113 -4.34 3.12 20.37
CA THR A 113 -3.55 4.05 21.20
C THR A 113 -4.06 4.17 22.65
N GLN A 114 -5.04 3.37 23.09
CA GLN A 114 -5.48 3.42 24.48
C GLN A 114 -4.46 2.73 25.39
N SER A 115 -3.75 3.50 26.21
CA SER A 115 -3.05 2.99 27.40
C SER A 115 -4.09 2.60 28.45
N LYS A 116 -4.11 1.33 28.89
CA LYS A 116 -5.03 0.83 29.92
C LYS A 116 -4.29 0.13 31.05
N ASP A 117 -3.20 0.73 31.53
CA ASP A 117 -2.37 0.19 32.61
C ASP A 117 -2.97 0.48 34.00
N GLN A 118 -3.99 -0.27 34.41
CA GLN A 118 -4.48 -0.23 35.80
C GLN A 118 -4.62 -1.61 36.48
N GLY A 119 -4.27 -2.71 35.81
CA GLY A 119 -4.50 -4.08 36.31
C GLY A 119 -3.35 -4.78 37.06
N ASP A 120 -2.10 -4.33 36.88
CA ASP A 120 -0.94 -5.23 36.97
C ASP A 120 -0.29 -5.40 38.36
N ASN A 121 -0.54 -4.51 39.32
CA ASN A 121 0.08 -4.60 40.65
C ASN A 121 -0.45 -5.77 41.50
N LYS A 122 -1.75 -6.10 41.40
CA LYS A 122 -2.37 -7.16 42.22
C LYS A 122 -1.92 -8.57 41.82
N LEU A 123 -1.69 -8.79 40.54
CA LEU A 123 -1.23 -10.08 40.03
C LEU A 123 0.21 -10.35 40.45
N ARG A 124 1.06 -9.32 40.39
CA ARG A 124 2.43 -9.37 40.92
C ARG A 124 2.44 -9.75 42.40
N ASP A 125 1.70 -9.01 43.23
CA ASP A 125 1.64 -9.26 44.67
C ASP A 125 1.17 -10.70 44.99
N PHE A 126 0.21 -11.20 44.21
CA PHE A 126 -0.26 -12.59 44.33
C PHE A 126 0.84 -13.62 44.07
N PHE A 127 1.62 -13.47 43.00
CA PHE A 127 2.69 -14.43 42.65
C PHE A 127 3.80 -14.47 43.70
N PHE A 128 4.21 -13.30 44.20
CA PHE A 128 5.23 -13.21 45.25
C PHE A 128 4.74 -13.85 46.55
N LYS A 129 3.52 -13.52 46.98
CA LYS A 129 2.93 -14.10 48.19
C LYS A 129 2.77 -15.62 48.07
N LEU A 130 2.25 -16.11 46.94
CA LEU A 130 2.10 -17.54 46.72
C LEU A 130 3.44 -18.28 46.79
N ASN A 131 4.51 -17.69 46.25
CA ASN A 131 5.84 -18.27 46.37
C ASN A 131 6.32 -18.31 47.84
N GLU A 132 6.16 -17.23 48.60
CA GLU A 132 6.52 -17.18 50.03
C GLU A 132 5.75 -18.23 50.84
N ASP A 133 4.45 -18.37 50.60
CA ASP A 133 3.60 -19.37 51.25
C ASP A 133 4.06 -20.81 50.91
N LEU A 134 4.51 -21.05 49.67
CA LEU A 134 5.02 -22.36 49.25
C LEU A 134 6.41 -22.66 49.82
N VAL A 135 7.30 -21.67 49.91
CA VAL A 135 8.61 -21.84 50.56
C VAL A 135 8.42 -22.20 52.03
N THR A 136 7.54 -21.47 52.73
CA THR A 136 7.26 -21.71 54.15
C THR A 136 6.72 -23.12 54.36
N LYS A 137 5.80 -23.58 53.51
CA LYS A 137 5.25 -24.94 53.58
C LYS A 137 6.30 -26.03 53.31
N GLU A 138 7.16 -25.84 52.32
CA GLU A 138 8.24 -26.80 52.04
C GLU A 138 9.24 -26.86 53.23
N GLU A 139 9.56 -25.73 53.87
CA GLU A 139 10.40 -25.69 55.07
C GLU A 139 9.71 -26.28 56.32
N GLU A 140 8.39 -26.15 56.44
CA GLU A 140 7.60 -26.77 57.52
C GLU A 140 7.46 -28.28 57.31
N GLU A 141 7.26 -28.74 56.07
CA GLU A 141 7.21 -30.16 55.73
C GLU A 141 8.60 -30.82 55.93
N GLU A 142 9.71 -30.17 55.55
CA GLU A 142 11.07 -30.66 55.86
C GLU A 142 11.34 -30.74 57.37
N LYS A 143 10.83 -29.81 58.17
CA LYS A 143 10.98 -29.85 59.65
C LYS A 143 10.13 -30.95 60.30
N VAL A 144 8.97 -31.26 59.75
CA VAL A 144 8.14 -32.37 60.24
C VAL A 144 8.80 -33.70 59.93
N ASP A 145 9.40 -33.84 58.75
CA ASP A 145 10.19 -35.02 58.38
C ASP A 145 11.47 -35.17 59.23
N GLU A 146 12.11 -34.08 59.68
CA GLU A 146 13.24 -34.13 60.62
C GLU A 146 12.81 -34.52 62.06
N ILE A 147 11.65 -34.07 62.53
CA ILE A 147 11.13 -34.39 63.88
C ILE A 147 10.66 -35.85 63.97
N GLU A 148 10.12 -36.44 62.90
CA GLU A 148 9.76 -37.87 62.87
C GLU A 148 10.98 -38.81 62.92
N VAL A 149 12.19 -38.31 62.68
CA VAL A 149 13.45 -39.09 62.81
C VAL A 149 14.06 -38.99 64.22
N GLU A 150 13.79 -37.92 64.98
CA GLU A 150 14.31 -37.75 66.36
C GLU A 150 13.40 -38.33 67.47
N GLU A 151 12.16 -38.75 67.17
CA GLU A 151 11.27 -39.41 68.15
C GLU A 151 11.58 -40.91 68.38
N VAL A 152 12.85 -41.30 68.33
CA VAL A 152 13.35 -42.53 68.96
C VAL A 152 14.71 -42.22 69.59
N LEU A 153 14.74 -41.51 70.72
CA LEU A 153 15.68 -41.70 71.85
C LEU A 153 15.51 -40.61 72.93
N SER A 154 15.06 -41.05 74.13
CA SER A 154 15.18 -40.38 75.45
C SER A 154 14.34 -39.11 75.68
N GLY A 155 13.66 -38.86 76.80
CA GLY A 155 13.81 -39.40 78.16
C GLY A 155 14.19 -38.29 79.15
N GLN A 156 13.18 -37.62 79.72
CA GLN A 156 13.18 -36.82 80.97
C GLN A 156 14.08 -35.55 81.14
N SER A 157 13.37 -34.46 81.48
CA SER A 157 13.57 -33.53 82.62
C SER A 157 13.92 -32.06 82.35
N ASP A 158 12.96 -31.23 82.75
CA ASP A 158 13.02 -29.96 83.50
C ASP A 158 13.97 -28.80 83.16
N LYS A 159 13.30 -27.64 83.03
CA LYS A 159 13.69 -26.26 83.41
C LYS A 159 14.80 -25.58 82.60
N LEU A 160 14.43 -24.51 81.90
CA LEU A 160 14.62 -23.11 82.33
C LEU A 160 14.19 -22.15 81.20
N THR A 161 13.32 -21.21 81.53
CA THR A 161 13.16 -19.97 80.76
C THR A 161 14.38 -19.08 81.01
N PRO A 162 14.83 -18.32 79.99
CA PRO A 162 15.06 -16.90 80.24
C PRO A 162 14.33 -16.02 79.23
N LEU A 163 13.69 -14.99 79.75
CA LEU A 163 13.22 -13.82 79.03
C LEU A 163 14.39 -13.09 78.35
N SER A 164 14.23 -12.73 77.08
CA SER A 164 14.54 -11.42 76.46
C SER A 164 14.38 -11.62 74.95
N GLY A 165 13.98 -10.69 74.12
CA GLY A 165 13.55 -9.31 74.23
C GLY A 165 13.04 -8.98 72.82
N ALA A 166 11.99 -8.17 72.72
CA ALA A 166 11.38 -7.81 71.45
C ALA A 166 12.43 -7.26 70.47
N THR A 167 12.66 -8.01 69.39
CA THR A 167 13.25 -7.45 68.17
C THR A 167 12.07 -7.29 67.21
N PRO A 168 11.71 -6.08 66.77
CA PRO A 168 10.68 -5.91 65.76
C PRO A 168 11.08 -6.71 64.52
N GLU A 169 10.15 -7.48 63.95
CA GLU A 169 10.32 -8.10 62.65
C GLU A 169 10.87 -7.05 61.68
N THR A 170 12.10 -7.28 61.23
CA THR A 170 12.70 -6.52 60.15
C THR A 170 11.75 -6.62 58.96
N ILE A 171 11.01 -5.56 58.70
CA ILE A 171 10.24 -5.38 57.46
C ILE A 171 11.27 -5.41 56.33
N LYS A 172 11.47 -6.59 55.72
CA LYS A 172 12.23 -6.73 54.49
C LYS A 172 11.48 -5.93 53.43
N MET A 173 11.97 -4.73 53.13
CA MET A 173 11.43 -3.93 52.04
C MET A 173 11.52 -4.71 50.72
N LYS A 174 10.36 -4.83 50.09
CA LYS A 174 10.08 -5.08 48.67
C LYS A 174 11.25 -4.73 47.75
N ASN A 175 11.99 -5.75 47.30
CA ASN A 175 12.58 -5.85 45.97
C ASN A 175 13.28 -7.22 45.83
N SER A 176 12.57 -8.31 46.10
CA SER A 176 13.00 -9.60 45.57
C SER A 176 12.77 -9.59 44.06
N GLU A 177 13.82 -9.85 43.29
CA GLU A 177 13.69 -10.08 41.86
C GLU A 177 12.93 -11.39 41.63
N TRP A 178 11.99 -11.40 40.68
CA TRP A 178 11.24 -12.60 40.33
C TRP A 178 12.13 -13.53 39.50
N THR A 179 12.52 -14.68 40.06
CA THR A 179 13.45 -15.62 39.42
C THR A 179 12.75 -16.77 38.70
N MET A 180 13.50 -17.49 37.86
CA MET A 180 13.00 -18.71 37.20
C MET A 180 12.59 -19.80 38.18
N ASP A 181 13.27 -19.93 39.32
CA ASP A 181 12.98 -20.97 40.30
C ASP A 181 11.69 -20.67 41.08
N MET A 182 11.45 -19.40 41.42
CA MET A 182 10.16 -18.94 41.97
C MET A 182 9.02 -19.23 40.99
N ARG A 183 9.24 -18.93 39.70
CA ARG A 183 8.28 -19.24 38.64
C ARG A 183 7.99 -20.73 38.56
N LYS A 184 9.01 -21.59 38.51
CA LYS A 184 8.84 -23.05 38.46
C LYS A 184 8.04 -23.58 39.66
N ARG A 185 8.33 -23.10 40.87
CA ARG A 185 7.64 -23.50 42.10
C ARG A 185 6.14 -23.18 42.03
N VAL A 186 5.81 -21.94 41.66
CA VAL A 186 4.40 -21.53 41.53
C VAL A 186 3.70 -22.27 40.38
N LEU A 187 4.35 -22.45 39.23
CA LEU A 187 3.75 -23.18 38.11
C LEU A 187 3.45 -24.64 38.46
N LYS A 188 4.37 -25.32 39.16
CA LYS A 188 4.18 -26.70 39.66
C LYS A 188 2.97 -26.80 40.60
N HIS A 189 2.75 -25.78 41.43
CA HIS A 189 1.59 -25.72 42.32
C HIS A 189 0.28 -25.45 41.58
N LEU A 190 0.30 -24.59 40.54
CA LEU A 190 -0.88 -24.24 39.76
C LEU A 190 -1.31 -25.32 38.76
N GLU A 191 -0.37 -26.13 38.27
CA GLU A 191 -0.60 -27.19 37.28
C GLU A 191 -1.75 -28.16 37.65
N PRO A 192 -1.79 -28.77 38.86
CA PRO A 192 -2.87 -29.69 39.23
C PRO A 192 -4.24 -29.00 39.41
N LEU A 193 -4.29 -27.69 39.58
CA LEU A 193 -5.54 -26.93 39.81
C LEU A 193 -6.34 -26.67 38.52
N GLY A 194 -5.74 -26.90 37.34
CA GLY A 194 -6.43 -26.85 36.06
C GLY A 194 -7.17 -25.52 35.80
N TRP A 195 -8.45 -25.59 35.40
CA TRP A 195 -9.26 -24.41 35.08
C TRP A 195 -9.75 -23.63 36.30
N ASP A 196 -9.88 -24.31 37.45
CA ASP A 196 -10.34 -23.68 38.67
C ASP A 196 -9.29 -22.68 39.17
N GLY A 197 -8.01 -23.02 39.00
CA GLY A 197 -6.89 -22.14 39.30
C GLY A 197 -6.93 -21.62 40.74
N MET A 198 -6.32 -20.46 40.97
CA MET A 198 -6.33 -19.82 42.29
C MET A 198 -6.81 -18.38 42.20
N LYS A 199 -7.71 -17.99 43.11
CA LYS A 199 -8.30 -16.65 43.15
C LYS A 199 -7.25 -15.58 43.47
N VAL A 200 -7.18 -14.53 42.67
CA VAL A 200 -6.32 -13.37 42.98
C VAL A 200 -7.06 -12.40 43.91
N PRO A 201 -6.55 -12.14 45.13
CA PRO A 201 -7.21 -11.29 46.11
C PRO A 201 -7.52 -9.89 45.56
N GLY A 202 -8.73 -9.39 45.84
CA GLY A 202 -9.17 -8.06 45.39
C GLY A 202 -9.43 -7.95 43.88
N THR A 203 -9.59 -9.07 43.18
CA THR A 203 -9.96 -9.12 41.75
C THR A 203 -11.12 -10.08 41.51
N ASN A 204 -11.69 -10.06 40.30
CA ASN A 204 -12.76 -10.96 39.87
C ASN A 204 -12.25 -12.18 39.09
N TYR A 205 -10.93 -12.40 39.00
CA TYR A 205 -10.35 -13.49 38.19
C TYR A 205 -9.49 -14.45 39.03
N ASN A 206 -9.27 -15.64 38.47
CA ASN A 206 -8.37 -16.68 38.96
C ASN A 206 -7.14 -16.76 38.05
N VAL A 207 -6.01 -17.24 38.57
CA VAL A 207 -4.82 -17.57 37.79
C VAL A 207 -4.75 -19.07 37.61
N ALA A 208 -4.58 -19.51 36.37
CA ALA A 208 -4.50 -20.91 35.98
C ALA A 208 -3.23 -21.16 35.14
N TYR A 209 -2.58 -22.31 35.37
CA TYR A 209 -1.53 -22.82 34.50
C TYR A 209 -2.05 -24.06 33.81
N ARG A 210 -1.96 -24.12 32.48
CA ARG A 210 -2.73 -25.11 31.75
C ARG A 210 -1.93 -25.69 30.60
N GLY A 211 -1.97 -27.03 30.51
CA GLY A 211 -1.29 -27.79 29.47
C GLY A 211 -1.86 -27.65 28.06
N PRO A 212 -1.34 -28.49 27.14
CA PRO A 212 -1.78 -28.57 25.76
C PRO A 212 -3.30 -28.70 25.66
N ASP A 213 -3.92 -27.99 24.71
CA ASP A 213 -5.34 -28.13 24.41
C ASP A 213 -5.48 -28.70 23.01
N GLU A 214 -5.99 -29.93 22.92
CA GLU A 214 -6.17 -30.67 21.67
C GLU A 214 -7.56 -30.46 21.06
N ARG A 215 -8.47 -29.74 21.74
CA ARG A 215 -9.80 -29.45 21.22
C ARG A 215 -9.66 -28.54 20.00
N GLY A 216 -10.14 -29.00 18.84
CA GLY A 216 -9.98 -28.31 17.56
C GLY A 216 -10.52 -26.86 17.55
N GLY A 217 -9.91 -25.99 16.75
CA GLY A 217 -10.30 -24.57 16.60
C GLY A 217 -9.19 -23.59 17.00
N ARG A 218 -9.56 -22.33 17.31
CA ARG A 218 -8.61 -21.24 17.67
C ARG A 218 -7.87 -21.43 19.01
N LEU A 219 -8.25 -22.44 19.80
CA LEU A 219 -7.68 -22.74 21.11
C LEU A 219 -6.69 -23.90 21.09
N ARG A 220 -6.48 -24.56 19.93
CA ARG A 220 -5.52 -25.65 19.81
C ARG A 220 -4.11 -25.16 20.14
N ARG A 221 -3.45 -25.81 21.09
CA ARG A 221 -2.07 -25.48 21.49
C ARG A 221 -1.30 -26.70 21.97
N PRO A 222 -0.03 -26.88 21.56
CA PRO A 222 0.82 -28.00 21.98
C PRO A 222 1.66 -27.75 23.23
N TYR A 223 1.50 -26.60 23.90
CA TYR A 223 2.35 -26.16 25.01
C TYR A 223 1.53 -25.68 26.23
N HIS A 224 2.19 -25.63 27.38
CA HIS A 224 1.63 -25.09 28.62
C HIS A 224 1.62 -23.56 28.61
N ILE A 225 0.60 -22.94 29.20
CA ILE A 225 0.51 -21.48 29.27
C ILE A 225 -0.14 -21.00 30.57
N LEU A 226 0.36 -19.88 31.07
CA LEU A 226 -0.16 -19.18 32.23
C LEU A 226 -1.20 -18.15 31.80
N LEU A 227 -2.37 -18.15 32.44
CA LEU A 227 -3.50 -17.32 32.05
C LEU A 227 -4.36 -16.90 33.26
N THR A 228 -5.02 -15.76 33.15
CA THR A 228 -6.07 -15.33 34.08
C THR A 228 -7.44 -15.73 33.52
N VAL A 229 -8.29 -16.33 34.35
CA VAL A 229 -9.66 -16.76 34.02
C VAL A 229 -10.65 -15.93 34.82
N SER A 230 -11.56 -15.24 34.14
CA SER A 230 -12.73 -14.60 34.75
C SER A 230 -14.02 -15.20 34.17
N SER A 231 -15.18 -14.85 34.73
CA SER A 231 -16.47 -15.37 34.24
C SER A 231 -16.73 -15.08 32.76
N ASN A 232 -16.12 -14.02 32.22
CA ASN A 232 -16.42 -13.51 30.87
C ASN A 232 -15.20 -13.44 29.94
N ASP A 233 -13.97 -13.65 30.45
CA ASP A 233 -12.75 -13.44 29.66
C ASP A 233 -11.57 -14.26 30.18
N THR A 234 -10.67 -14.63 29.27
CA THR A 234 -9.38 -15.28 29.56
C THR A 234 -8.25 -14.47 28.95
N SER A 235 -7.24 -14.12 29.75
CA SER A 235 -6.08 -13.34 29.28
C SER A 235 -4.78 -14.07 29.58
N PHE A 236 -3.83 -14.03 28.66
CA PHE A 236 -2.52 -14.69 28.84
C PHE A 236 -1.59 -13.81 29.66
N VAL A 237 -0.77 -14.41 30.52
CA VAL A 237 0.22 -13.68 31.33
C VAL A 237 1.56 -13.66 30.61
N CYS A 238 2.27 -12.54 30.63
CA CYS A 238 3.59 -12.40 30.04
C CYS A 238 4.59 -13.45 30.60
N PHE A 239 5.47 -13.95 29.72
CA PHE A 239 6.51 -14.90 30.04
C PHE A 239 7.81 -14.25 30.51
N GLU A 240 8.00 -12.96 30.23
CA GLU A 240 9.19 -12.22 30.68
C GLU A 240 9.31 -12.23 32.20
N LEU A 241 10.52 -12.47 32.72
CA LEU A 241 10.75 -12.54 34.16
C LEU A 241 10.42 -11.20 34.83
N GLY A 242 9.65 -11.27 35.93
CA GLY A 242 9.18 -10.08 36.64
C GLY A 242 8.04 -9.33 35.95
N CYS A 243 7.58 -9.79 34.78
CA CYS A 243 6.41 -9.25 34.11
C CYS A 243 5.16 -10.09 34.35
N PHE A 244 4.15 -9.45 34.93
CA PHE A 244 2.84 -10.06 35.17
C PHE A 244 1.74 -9.45 34.31
N SER A 245 2.09 -8.58 33.35
CA SER A 245 1.11 -7.95 32.47
C SER A 245 0.36 -9.01 31.66
N THR A 246 -0.97 -8.88 31.61
CA THR A 246 -1.83 -9.61 30.67
C THR A 246 -2.17 -8.78 29.44
N GLN A 247 -1.79 -7.50 29.45
CA GLN A 247 -2.15 -6.54 28.41
C GLN A 247 -1.44 -6.81 27.09
N GLY A 248 -2.24 -7.01 26.04
CA GLY A 248 -1.77 -7.21 24.67
C GLY A 248 -0.98 -8.51 24.46
N VAL A 249 -1.04 -9.43 25.42
CA VAL A 249 -0.39 -10.73 25.35
C VAL A 249 -1.21 -11.66 24.45
N ARG A 250 -0.57 -12.31 23.49
CA ARG A 250 -1.22 -13.28 22.57
C ARG A 250 -0.82 -14.72 22.89
N MET A 251 -1.62 -15.67 22.41
CA MET A 251 -1.38 -17.11 22.57
C MET A 251 -0.16 -17.56 21.76
N LYS A 252 1.00 -17.66 22.42
CA LYS A 252 2.27 -18.22 21.93
C LYS A 252 2.88 -19.09 23.04
N GLU A 253 3.89 -19.91 22.73
CA GLU A 253 4.58 -20.77 23.71
C GLU A 253 5.22 -19.94 24.85
N PHE A 254 5.86 -18.83 24.46
CA PHE A 254 6.43 -17.84 25.38
C PHE A 254 5.71 -16.50 25.17
N PRO A 255 4.51 -16.31 25.76
CA PRO A 255 3.68 -15.14 25.50
C PRO A 255 4.34 -13.84 26.00
N LYS A 256 4.54 -12.81 25.17
CA LYS A 256 5.08 -11.50 25.60
C LYS A 256 4.03 -10.39 25.56
N CYS A 257 4.11 -9.44 26.48
CA CYS A 257 3.23 -8.26 26.51
C CYS A 257 3.76 -7.14 25.60
N ARG A 258 3.00 -6.05 25.48
CA ARG A 258 3.41 -4.89 24.67
C ARG A 258 4.68 -4.20 25.18
N ASN A 259 4.89 -4.19 26.50
CA ASN A 259 6.07 -3.54 27.12
C ASN A 259 7.34 -4.36 26.94
N HIS A 260 7.24 -5.69 26.92
CA HIS A 260 8.33 -6.60 26.54
C HIS A 260 8.33 -6.89 25.04
N LYS A 261 7.87 -5.91 24.26
CA LYS A 261 7.94 -5.85 22.80
C LYS A 261 7.58 -7.17 22.12
N GLY A 262 6.42 -7.72 22.47
CA GLY A 262 5.77 -8.77 21.68
C GLY A 262 5.57 -8.34 20.22
N GLU A 263 4.92 -9.18 19.42
CA GLU A 263 4.69 -9.03 17.97
C GLU A 263 4.76 -7.57 17.42
N LYS A 264 5.93 -7.20 16.90
CA LYS A 264 6.20 -5.98 16.15
C LYS A 264 5.63 -6.12 14.74
N THR A 265 5.33 -4.97 14.12
CA THR A 265 4.98 -4.90 12.70
C THR A 265 6.15 -4.32 11.94
N GLY A 266 6.67 -5.06 10.96
CA GLY A 266 7.65 -4.57 10.00
C GLY A 266 7.03 -4.43 8.61
N PHE A 267 7.73 -3.72 7.75
CA PHE A 267 7.33 -3.48 6.37
C PHE A 267 8.41 -3.95 5.42
N VAL A 268 8.00 -4.54 4.31
CA VAL A 268 8.91 -5.03 3.27
C VAL A 268 8.46 -4.49 1.92
N VAL A 269 9.43 -4.01 1.13
CA VAL A 269 9.23 -3.62 -0.27
C VAL A 269 10.11 -4.49 -1.15
N ALA A 270 9.51 -5.16 -2.13
CA ALA A 270 10.19 -6.04 -3.07
C ALA A 270 9.72 -5.77 -4.51
N GLU A 271 10.53 -6.21 -5.47
CA GLU A 271 10.30 -6.06 -6.90
C GLU A 271 10.33 -7.45 -7.55
N PHE A 272 9.33 -7.75 -8.36
CA PHE A 272 9.14 -9.03 -9.04
C PHE A 272 9.07 -8.84 -10.54
N THR A 273 9.39 -9.91 -11.26
CA THR A 273 9.26 -10.03 -12.71
C THR A 273 8.57 -11.34 -13.08
N ASP A 274 8.18 -11.47 -14.34
CA ASP A 274 7.68 -12.73 -14.88
C ASP A 274 8.84 -13.59 -15.39
N GLY A 275 9.21 -14.65 -14.67
CA GLY A 275 10.27 -15.58 -15.06
C GLY A 275 10.09 -16.18 -16.45
N GLU A 276 8.84 -16.33 -16.90
CA GLU A 276 8.44 -16.93 -18.18
C GLU A 276 8.34 -15.92 -19.33
N ASN A 277 8.45 -14.62 -19.07
CA ASN A 277 8.47 -13.61 -20.13
C ASN A 277 9.92 -13.27 -20.50
N LYS A 278 10.41 -13.79 -21.61
CA LYS A 278 11.77 -13.49 -22.10
C LYS A 278 11.83 -12.25 -22.99
N ARG A 279 10.69 -11.81 -23.52
CA ARG A 279 10.59 -10.73 -24.51
C ARG A 279 10.53 -9.33 -23.91
N HIS A 280 9.75 -9.15 -22.85
CA HIS A 280 9.48 -7.86 -22.23
C HIS A 280 9.92 -7.82 -20.77
N ASN A 281 10.27 -6.63 -20.30
CA ASN A 281 10.59 -6.42 -18.89
C ASN A 281 9.31 -6.18 -18.10
N VAL A 282 8.78 -7.26 -17.53
CA VAL A 282 7.63 -7.20 -16.61
C VAL A 282 8.12 -6.76 -15.24
N ILE A 283 7.52 -5.71 -14.67
CA ILE A 283 7.89 -5.18 -13.36
C ILE A 283 6.64 -5.10 -12.48
N PHE A 284 6.73 -5.73 -11.30
CA PHE A 284 5.70 -5.68 -10.27
C PHE A 284 6.31 -5.31 -8.91
N HIS A 285 5.97 -4.14 -8.40
CA HIS A 285 6.36 -3.69 -7.07
C HIS A 285 5.35 -4.17 -6.04
N VAL A 286 5.84 -4.72 -4.93
CA VAL A 286 5.01 -5.22 -3.84
C VAL A 286 5.48 -4.60 -2.52
N ILE A 287 4.53 -4.08 -1.77
CA ILE A 287 4.71 -3.64 -0.39
C ILE A 287 3.82 -4.49 0.52
N ALA A 288 4.35 -4.97 1.65
CA ALA A 288 3.60 -5.75 2.62
C ALA A 288 4.01 -5.41 4.05
N SER A 289 3.07 -5.52 4.99
CA SER A 289 3.36 -5.58 6.41
C SER A 289 3.50 -7.04 6.84
N PHE A 290 4.50 -7.34 7.66
CA PHE A 290 4.68 -8.64 8.29
C PHE A 290 4.87 -8.45 9.80
N THR A 291 4.69 -9.52 10.55
CA THR A 291 4.87 -9.48 11.99
C THR A 291 6.03 -10.34 12.44
N PHE A 292 6.70 -9.93 13.51
CA PHE A 292 7.87 -10.59 14.07
C PHE A 292 8.04 -10.21 15.55
N ASP A 293 8.68 -11.04 16.34
CA ASP A 293 9.07 -10.71 17.72
C ASP A 293 10.50 -10.14 17.76
N GLU A 294 10.86 -9.34 18.77
CA GLU A 294 12.19 -8.68 18.81
C GLU A 294 13.35 -9.69 18.79
N ASP A 295 13.16 -10.84 19.43
CA ASP A 295 14.15 -11.92 19.55
C ASP A 295 14.10 -12.91 18.37
N ASP A 296 13.24 -12.69 17.38
CA ASP A 296 13.23 -13.52 16.17
C ASP A 296 14.54 -13.31 15.40
N ASP A 297 15.20 -14.42 15.05
CA ASP A 297 16.34 -14.39 14.16
C ASP A 297 15.98 -13.82 12.78
N GLU A 298 16.97 -13.27 12.06
CA GLU A 298 16.77 -12.65 10.75
C GLU A 298 16.15 -13.62 9.72
N GLU A 299 16.39 -14.93 9.84
CA GLU A 299 15.77 -15.95 8.99
C GLU A 299 14.25 -16.03 9.19
N VAL A 300 13.78 -15.93 10.45
CA VAL A 300 12.35 -15.94 10.78
C VAL A 300 11.70 -14.67 10.24
N LYS A 301 12.35 -13.51 10.39
CA LYS A 301 11.88 -12.25 9.80
C LYS A 301 11.81 -12.31 8.27
N ASP A 302 12.84 -12.81 7.59
CA ASP A 302 12.85 -12.97 6.12
C ASP A 302 11.74 -13.92 5.65
N LYS A 303 11.53 -15.03 6.37
CA LYS A 303 10.43 -15.97 6.10
C LYS A 303 9.05 -15.32 6.24
N ASN A 304 8.80 -14.63 7.36
CA ASN A 304 7.52 -13.96 7.61
C ASN A 304 7.24 -12.88 6.55
N ALA A 305 8.27 -12.11 6.17
CA ALA A 305 8.19 -11.13 5.09
C ALA A 305 7.92 -11.78 3.73
N THR A 306 8.61 -12.88 3.40
CA THR A 306 8.41 -13.64 2.15
C THR A 306 6.98 -14.16 2.04
N ASP A 307 6.43 -14.71 3.13
CA ASP A 307 5.06 -15.20 3.16
C ASP A 307 4.04 -14.06 3.01
N ALA A 308 4.32 -12.88 3.59
CA ALA A 308 3.49 -11.69 3.41
C ALA A 308 3.48 -11.21 1.95
N LEU A 309 4.64 -11.16 1.29
CA LEU A 309 4.76 -10.80 -0.13
C LEU A 309 3.98 -11.78 -1.02
N LYS A 310 4.12 -13.10 -0.78
CA LYS A 310 3.38 -14.14 -1.52
C LYS A 310 1.87 -14.00 -1.40
N LYS A 311 1.35 -13.61 -0.22
CA LYS A 311 -0.08 -13.33 -0.02
C LYS A 311 -0.59 -12.16 -0.86
N VAL A 312 0.22 -11.12 -1.03
CA VAL A 312 -0.12 -9.99 -1.91
C VAL A 312 -0.15 -10.44 -3.37
N ILE A 313 0.88 -11.15 -3.84
CA ILE A 313 0.99 -11.64 -5.24
C ILE A 313 -0.16 -12.59 -5.59
N SER A 314 -0.49 -13.52 -4.69
CA SER A 314 -1.58 -14.48 -4.89
C SER A 314 -2.98 -13.86 -4.75
N GLY A 315 -3.10 -12.62 -4.29
CA GLY A 315 -4.38 -11.97 -4.02
C GLY A 315 -5.11 -12.51 -2.78
N SER A 316 -4.50 -13.42 -2.03
CA SER A 316 -5.09 -14.04 -0.83
C SER A 316 -5.06 -13.12 0.41
N GLY A 317 -4.37 -11.97 0.34
CA GLY A 317 -4.20 -11.02 1.44
C GLY A 317 -5.09 -9.77 1.44
N SER A 318 -5.92 -9.53 0.41
CA SER A 318 -6.72 -8.30 0.31
C SER A 318 -8.22 -8.58 0.48
N TYR A 319 -8.82 -8.10 1.58
CA TYR A 319 -10.27 -8.01 1.77
C TYR A 319 -10.92 -6.88 0.94
N ILE A 320 -10.15 -6.17 0.12
CA ILE A 320 -10.63 -5.04 -0.67
C ILE A 320 -10.59 -5.45 -2.15
N TYR A 321 -11.75 -5.34 -2.79
CA TYR A 321 -12.12 -5.65 -4.17
C TYR A 321 -11.28 -5.02 -5.30
N THR A 322 -10.03 -4.61 -5.06
CA THR A 322 -9.15 -4.15 -6.12
C THR A 322 -8.56 -5.37 -6.83
N GLU A 323 -8.95 -5.53 -8.09
CA GLU A 323 -8.30 -6.40 -9.07
C GLU A 323 -6.78 -6.47 -8.85
N ASN A 324 -6.27 -7.65 -8.51
CA ASN A 324 -4.82 -7.86 -8.39
C ASN A 324 -4.21 -7.87 -9.80
N GLY A 325 -3.40 -6.85 -10.12
CA GLY A 325 -2.78 -6.71 -11.44
C GLY A 325 -1.99 -7.94 -11.91
N TRP A 326 -1.33 -8.65 -10.98
CA TRP A 326 -0.61 -9.89 -11.30
C TRP A 326 -1.56 -11.01 -11.76
N GLN A 327 -2.72 -11.15 -11.11
CA GLN A 327 -3.72 -12.16 -11.47
C GLN A 327 -4.33 -11.86 -12.84
N ILE A 328 -4.60 -10.60 -13.14
CA ILE A 328 -5.08 -10.19 -14.46
C ILE A 328 -4.02 -10.49 -15.52
N TYR A 329 -2.76 -10.11 -15.30
CA TYR A 329 -1.68 -10.43 -16.22
C TYR A 329 -1.54 -11.95 -16.47
N CYS A 330 -1.67 -12.79 -15.43
CA CYS A 330 -1.71 -14.24 -15.57
C CYS A 330 -2.88 -14.71 -16.46
N GLN A 331 -4.09 -14.19 -16.23
CA GLN A 331 -5.25 -14.52 -17.04
C GLN A 331 -5.06 -14.11 -18.50
N GLU A 332 -4.50 -12.92 -18.75
CA GLU A 332 -4.23 -12.41 -20.09
C GLU A 332 -3.23 -13.28 -20.86
N ARG A 333 -2.12 -13.70 -20.22
CA ARG A 333 -1.15 -14.61 -20.85
C ARG A 333 -1.79 -15.94 -21.23
N LEU A 334 -2.53 -16.55 -20.30
CA LEU A 334 -3.21 -17.82 -20.56
C LEU A 334 -4.23 -17.70 -21.70
N LEU A 335 -5.00 -16.60 -21.73
CA LEU A 335 -5.94 -16.33 -22.82
C LEU A 335 -5.26 -16.12 -24.19
N LYS A 336 -4.02 -15.66 -24.20
CA LYS A 336 -3.19 -15.54 -25.42
C LYS A 336 -2.40 -16.81 -25.75
N GLY A 337 -2.65 -17.93 -25.07
CA GLY A 337 -1.94 -19.20 -25.30
C GLY A 337 -0.46 -19.16 -24.87
N GLN A 338 -0.08 -18.20 -24.03
CA GLN A 338 1.28 -18.02 -23.56
C GLN A 338 1.54 -18.78 -22.24
N PRO A 339 2.81 -19.12 -21.91
CA PRO A 339 3.16 -19.76 -20.65
C PRO A 339 2.62 -19.01 -19.43
N LYS A 340 2.22 -19.77 -18.39
CA LYS A 340 1.73 -19.21 -17.14
C LYS A 340 2.85 -18.40 -16.47
N PRO A 341 2.64 -17.12 -16.14
CA PRO A 341 3.66 -16.33 -15.48
C PRO A 341 4.17 -16.93 -14.16
N GLU A 342 5.47 -16.78 -13.92
CA GLU A 342 6.11 -17.10 -12.65
C GLU A 342 6.59 -15.80 -11.99
N ALA A 343 6.11 -15.49 -10.78
CA ALA A 343 6.57 -14.31 -10.05
C ALA A 343 7.95 -14.57 -9.44
N VAL A 344 8.99 -14.10 -10.13
CA VAL A 344 10.39 -14.22 -9.69
C VAL A 344 10.85 -12.91 -9.09
N GLU A 345 11.36 -12.94 -7.87
CA GLU A 345 11.91 -11.74 -7.23
C GLU A 345 13.19 -11.28 -7.93
N ILE A 346 13.29 -9.98 -8.22
CA ILE A 346 14.49 -9.40 -8.84
C ILE A 346 15.58 -9.26 -7.77
N VAL A 347 16.51 -10.21 -7.77
CA VAL A 347 17.69 -10.17 -6.89
C VAL A 347 18.77 -9.29 -7.55
N GLY A 348 18.65 -7.98 -7.39
CA GLY A 348 19.66 -7.01 -7.83
C GLY A 348 20.92 -7.03 -6.95
N LYS A 349 21.99 -6.38 -7.44
CA LYS A 349 23.10 -5.89 -6.59
C LYS A 349 23.11 -4.35 -6.66
N PRO A 350 22.70 -3.65 -5.60
CA PRO A 350 22.20 -4.16 -4.31
C PRO A 350 20.82 -4.84 -4.39
N ARG A 351 20.52 -5.70 -3.39
CA ARG A 351 19.25 -6.43 -3.26
C ARG A 351 18.08 -5.44 -3.34
N ARG A 352 17.07 -5.72 -4.17
CA ARG A 352 15.90 -4.86 -4.33
C ARG A 352 14.95 -4.97 -3.13
N ARG A 353 14.89 -6.12 -2.45
CA ARG A 353 14.14 -6.25 -1.20
C ARG A 353 14.73 -5.34 -0.11
N ARG A 354 13.89 -4.54 0.52
CA ARG A 354 14.24 -3.69 1.67
C ARG A 354 13.23 -3.85 2.80
N TYR A 355 13.73 -3.80 4.03
CA TYR A 355 12.95 -3.90 5.27
C TYR A 355 12.90 -2.54 5.94
N PHE A 356 11.76 -2.23 6.57
CA PHE A 356 11.52 -0.96 7.24
C PHE A 356 10.76 -1.22 8.54
N GLU A 357 11.03 -0.42 9.55
CA GLU A 357 10.28 -0.41 10.80
C GLU A 357 8.98 0.40 10.64
N GLU A 358 9.02 1.46 9.83
CA GLU A 358 7.91 2.39 9.63
C GLU A 358 7.27 2.27 8.24
N GLU A 359 5.93 2.34 8.16
CA GLU A 359 5.19 2.30 6.89
C GLU A 359 5.58 3.49 6.00
N ASP A 360 5.86 4.64 6.62
CA ASP A 360 6.18 5.88 5.90
C ASP A 360 7.45 5.75 5.06
N ASP A 361 8.51 5.17 5.61
CA ASP A 361 9.78 5.00 4.90
C ASP A 361 9.66 3.93 3.80
N ALA A 362 8.91 2.86 4.05
CA ALA A 362 8.58 1.88 3.03
C ALA A 362 7.82 2.52 1.85
N MET A 363 6.88 3.43 2.14
CA MET A 363 6.08 4.12 1.12
C MET A 363 6.91 5.08 0.26
N LYS A 364 7.93 5.76 0.80
CA LYS A 364 8.84 6.61 0.00
C LYS A 364 9.58 5.80 -1.07
N ILE A 365 10.14 4.65 -0.67
CA ILE A 365 10.84 3.74 -1.59
C ILE A 365 9.87 3.11 -2.60
N TYR A 366 8.70 2.65 -2.13
CA TYR A 366 7.69 2.04 -2.99
C TYR A 366 7.18 3.01 -4.07
N SER A 367 6.79 4.22 -3.70
CA SER A 367 6.31 5.25 -4.64
C SER A 367 7.39 5.70 -5.62
N SER A 368 8.65 5.85 -5.15
CA SER A 368 9.80 6.16 -6.01
C SER A 368 9.99 5.10 -7.08
N ARG A 369 9.99 3.82 -6.70
CA ARG A 369 10.10 2.69 -7.64
C ARG A 369 8.97 2.63 -8.65
N GLN A 370 7.72 2.77 -8.19
CA GLN A 370 6.56 2.80 -9.08
C GLN A 370 6.68 3.94 -10.11
N THR A 371 7.04 5.14 -9.65
CA THR A 371 7.20 6.32 -10.50
C THR A 371 8.33 6.13 -11.50
N VAL A 372 9.51 5.64 -11.07
CA VAL A 372 10.64 5.38 -11.98
C VAL A 372 10.29 4.30 -13.01
N THR A 373 9.56 3.24 -12.64
CA THR A 373 9.04 2.27 -13.61
C THR A 373 8.11 2.91 -14.63
N LEU A 374 7.21 3.81 -14.22
CA LEU A 374 6.38 4.57 -15.15
C LEU A 374 7.24 5.42 -16.10
N LEU A 375 8.29 6.09 -15.60
CA LEU A 375 9.20 6.87 -16.44
C LEU A 375 9.95 6.01 -17.46
N LYS A 376 10.39 4.80 -17.06
CA LYS A 376 10.98 3.83 -17.99
C LYS A 376 10.00 3.40 -19.07
N MET A 377 8.72 3.27 -18.73
CA MET A 377 7.65 2.95 -19.68
C MET A 377 7.42 4.09 -20.68
N LEU A 378 7.47 5.35 -20.23
CA LEU A 378 7.34 6.54 -21.08
C LEU A 378 8.49 6.72 -22.09
N LEU A 379 9.63 6.08 -21.87
CA LEU A 379 10.78 6.11 -22.78
C LEU A 379 10.63 5.17 -23.99
N TRP A 380 9.62 4.30 -24.03
CA TRP A 380 9.34 3.47 -25.21
C TRP A 380 8.83 4.36 -26.38
N PRO A 381 9.32 4.18 -27.62
CA PRO A 381 10.15 3.08 -28.14
C PRO A 381 11.67 3.31 -28.10
N ASN A 382 12.16 4.37 -27.46
CA ASN A 382 13.60 4.69 -27.35
C ASN A 382 14.35 3.81 -26.32
N THR A 383 13.93 2.55 -26.15
CA THR A 383 14.58 1.58 -25.27
C THR A 383 14.66 0.24 -25.98
N ARG A 384 15.63 -0.60 -25.61
CA ARG A 384 15.80 -1.94 -26.24
C ARG A 384 14.65 -2.89 -25.95
N THR A 385 13.85 -2.62 -24.92
CA THR A 385 12.83 -3.55 -24.44
C THR A 385 11.70 -2.79 -23.78
N LYS A 386 10.46 -3.12 -24.15
CA LYS A 386 9.24 -2.60 -23.53
C LYS A 386 9.17 -2.97 -22.06
N ILE A 387 8.73 -2.01 -21.23
CA ILE A 387 8.37 -2.24 -19.83
C ILE A 387 6.88 -2.56 -19.76
N ILE A 388 6.52 -3.64 -19.08
CA ILE A 388 5.14 -3.94 -18.69
C ILE A 388 5.03 -3.67 -17.19
N CYS A 389 4.34 -2.59 -16.82
CA CYS A 389 4.12 -2.22 -15.42
C CYS A 389 2.85 -2.90 -14.88
N ILE A 390 3.02 -3.84 -13.96
CA ILE A 390 1.88 -4.58 -13.36
C ILE A 390 1.11 -3.73 -12.35
N ASN A 391 1.78 -2.78 -11.69
CA ASN A 391 1.08 -1.83 -10.83
C ASN A 391 0.25 -0.87 -11.70
N GLU A 392 -1.08 -0.96 -11.63
CA GLU A 392 -1.97 -0.04 -12.34
C GLU A 392 -1.96 1.34 -11.68
N MET A 393 -2.08 1.40 -10.35
CA MET A 393 -2.04 2.67 -9.62
C MET A 393 -0.60 2.99 -9.19
N ILE A 394 -0.09 4.11 -9.69
CA ILE A 394 1.26 4.62 -9.45
C ILE A 394 1.18 5.75 -8.44
N ASN A 395 1.75 5.54 -7.26
CA ASN A 395 1.84 6.58 -6.23
C ASN A 395 3.05 7.47 -6.51
N PHE A 396 2.89 8.78 -6.41
CA PHE A 396 4.02 9.70 -6.57
C PHE A 396 4.78 9.88 -5.25
N PRO A 397 6.13 9.96 -5.30
CA PRO A 397 6.98 10.25 -4.15
C PRO A 397 6.97 11.76 -3.85
N ASN A 398 5.80 12.40 -3.79
CA ASN A 398 5.69 13.86 -3.64
C ASN A 398 6.32 14.32 -2.35
N GLY A 399 7.48 14.98 -2.43
CA GLY A 399 8.26 15.42 -1.27
C GLY A 399 9.32 14.43 -0.81
N ALA A 400 9.31 13.18 -1.30
CA ALA A 400 10.37 12.18 -1.11
C ALA A 400 11.35 12.21 -2.29
N TYR A 401 11.84 13.41 -2.63
CA TYR A 401 12.67 13.63 -3.81
C TYR A 401 14.07 13.03 -3.69
N GLN A 402 14.56 12.83 -2.47
CA GLN A 402 15.82 12.14 -2.22
C GLN A 402 15.73 10.68 -2.68
N GLU A 403 14.74 9.94 -2.19
CA GLU A 403 14.50 8.54 -2.56
C GLU A 403 14.20 8.39 -4.05
N PHE A 404 13.48 9.35 -4.63
CA PHE A 404 13.21 9.38 -6.06
C PHE A 404 14.49 9.60 -6.89
N LYS A 405 15.37 10.53 -6.47
CA LYS A 405 16.66 10.78 -7.11
C LYS A 405 17.57 9.56 -7.04
N GLU A 406 17.66 8.91 -5.88
CA GLU A 406 18.43 7.68 -5.70
C GLU A 406 17.97 6.55 -6.62
N GLU A 407 16.65 6.37 -6.79
CA GLU A 407 16.11 5.34 -7.69
C GLU A 407 16.33 5.71 -9.17
N MET A 408 16.25 6.99 -9.55
CA MET A 408 16.62 7.46 -10.90
C MET A 408 18.10 7.17 -11.20
N ASP A 409 18.98 7.48 -10.24
CA ASP A 409 20.43 7.24 -10.34
C ASP A 409 20.75 5.74 -10.46
N TYR A 410 20.07 4.89 -9.70
CA TYR A 410 20.21 3.43 -9.80
C TYR A 410 19.93 2.91 -11.22
N TRP A 411 18.96 3.50 -11.92
CA TRP A 411 18.62 3.11 -13.31
C TRP A 411 19.39 3.92 -14.37
N GLY A 412 20.31 4.80 -13.98
CA GLY A 412 21.02 5.67 -14.91
C GLY A 412 20.09 6.62 -15.67
N LEU A 413 19.01 7.05 -15.03
CA LEU A 413 18.03 7.99 -15.58
C LEU A 413 18.33 9.41 -15.13
N GLU A 414 18.04 10.37 -16.01
CA GLU A 414 18.12 11.79 -15.71
C GLU A 414 16.82 12.48 -16.11
N LEU A 415 16.31 13.35 -15.22
CA LEU A 415 15.29 14.34 -15.51
C LEU A 415 15.90 15.73 -15.28
N ARG A 416 15.91 16.57 -16.31
CA ARG A 416 16.44 17.93 -16.25
C ARG A 416 15.73 18.89 -17.19
N VAL A 417 15.96 20.17 -17.00
CA VAL A 417 15.57 21.20 -17.99
C VAL A 417 16.53 21.10 -19.18
N HIS A 418 15.98 20.87 -20.37
CA HIS A 418 16.73 20.88 -21.63
C HIS A 418 16.82 22.28 -22.19
N ASP A 419 15.69 22.98 -22.30
CA ASP A 419 15.60 24.32 -22.87
C ASP A 419 14.50 25.15 -22.19
N THR A 420 14.48 26.45 -22.48
CA THR A 420 13.47 27.40 -21.98
C THR A 420 12.81 28.16 -23.12
N LEU A 421 11.51 28.37 -23.01
CA LEU A 421 10.73 29.12 -23.97
C LEU A 421 10.44 30.54 -23.44
N LYS A 422 10.23 31.49 -24.37
CA LYS A 422 9.65 32.80 -24.01
C LYS A 422 8.17 32.58 -23.66
N LYS A 423 7.64 33.40 -22.76
CA LYS A 423 6.23 33.29 -22.32
C LYS A 423 5.28 33.52 -23.50
N GLU A 424 5.62 34.41 -24.42
CA GLU A 424 4.84 34.69 -25.63
C GLU A 424 4.77 33.46 -26.55
N ASP A 425 5.92 32.81 -26.76
CA ASP A 425 6.01 31.60 -27.59
C ASP A 425 5.15 30.48 -26.98
N ALA A 426 5.30 30.25 -25.66
CA ALA A 426 4.49 29.27 -24.93
C ALA A 426 2.98 29.59 -25.01
N ASN A 427 2.59 30.85 -24.85
CA ASN A 427 1.19 31.27 -24.94
C ASN A 427 0.59 31.03 -26.34
N ASN A 428 1.39 31.08 -27.40
CA ASN A 428 0.94 30.80 -28.77
C ASN A 428 0.91 29.32 -29.14
N MET A 429 1.53 28.42 -28.34
CA MET A 429 1.48 26.98 -28.60
C MET A 429 0.05 26.44 -28.47
N LEU A 430 -0.32 25.53 -29.37
CA LEU A 430 -1.54 24.74 -29.19
C LEU A 430 -1.34 23.77 -28.03
N SER A 431 -2.39 23.57 -27.22
CA SER A 431 -2.35 22.55 -26.18
C SER A 431 -2.28 21.16 -26.83
N PRO A 432 -1.44 20.24 -26.33
CA PRO A 432 -1.44 18.85 -26.79
C PRO A 432 -2.71 18.09 -26.35
N VAL A 433 -3.49 18.67 -25.44
CA VAL A 433 -4.78 18.14 -24.99
C VAL A 433 -5.87 18.68 -25.93
N PRO A 434 -6.71 17.80 -26.51
CA PRO A 434 -7.77 18.18 -27.44
C PRO A 434 -8.96 18.77 -26.68
N TYR A 435 -8.82 20.01 -26.20
CA TYR A 435 -9.91 20.69 -25.51
C TYR A 435 -11.07 20.98 -26.47
N LEU A 436 -12.28 20.62 -26.07
CA LEU A 436 -13.51 20.99 -26.77
C LEU A 436 -13.74 22.51 -26.67
N LYS A 437 -13.46 23.06 -25.49
CA LYS A 437 -13.43 24.50 -25.22
C LYS A 437 -12.30 24.82 -24.23
N VAL A 438 -11.48 25.79 -24.60
CA VAL A 438 -10.43 26.33 -23.73
C VAL A 438 -11.04 27.38 -22.80
N ALA A 439 -10.67 27.34 -21.52
CA ALA A 439 -11.13 28.30 -20.52
C ALA A 439 -10.65 29.71 -20.83
N GLN A 440 -11.52 30.70 -20.64
CA GLN A 440 -11.19 32.11 -20.73
C GLN A 440 -10.97 32.71 -19.33
N PRO A 441 -10.27 33.85 -19.21
CA PRO A 441 -10.16 34.56 -17.93
C PRO A 441 -11.55 34.81 -17.32
N GLY A 442 -11.73 34.38 -16.07
CA GLY A 442 -13.01 34.50 -15.35
C GLY A 442 -13.97 33.32 -15.50
N ASP A 443 -13.67 32.34 -16.36
CA ASP A 443 -14.46 31.11 -16.42
C ASP A 443 -14.40 30.33 -15.10
N THR A 444 -15.51 29.69 -14.76
CA THR A 444 -15.63 28.78 -13.62
C THR A 444 -15.95 27.38 -14.13
N ILE A 445 -15.69 26.34 -13.31
CA ILE A 445 -16.10 24.97 -13.66
C ILE A 445 -17.59 24.92 -14.02
N GLY A 446 -18.44 25.61 -13.24
CA GLY A 446 -19.88 25.66 -13.48
C GLY A 446 -20.27 26.34 -14.79
N SER A 447 -19.60 27.43 -15.19
CA SER A 447 -19.88 28.09 -16.47
C SER A 447 -19.47 27.22 -17.67
N MET A 448 -18.32 26.55 -17.58
CA MET A 448 -17.82 25.68 -18.64
C MET A 448 -18.71 24.45 -18.86
N LEU A 449 -19.15 23.80 -17.78
CA LEU A 449 -20.08 22.66 -17.87
C LEU A 449 -21.46 23.05 -18.43
N LYS A 450 -21.94 24.27 -18.15
CA LYS A 450 -23.22 24.76 -18.69
C LYS A 450 -23.14 25.16 -20.15
N SER A 451 -22.04 25.79 -20.58
CA SER A 451 -21.91 26.26 -21.97
C SER A 451 -21.88 25.13 -23.00
N GLU A 452 -21.41 23.95 -22.61
CA GLU A 452 -21.41 22.77 -23.50
C GLU A 452 -22.79 22.12 -23.60
N LYS A 453 -23.58 22.14 -22.51
CA LYS A 453 -24.97 21.62 -22.55
C LYS A 453 -25.85 22.43 -23.51
N LYS A 454 -25.70 23.76 -23.48
CA LYS A 454 -26.55 24.66 -24.28
C LYS A 454 -26.33 24.55 -25.80
N LYS A 455 -25.12 24.18 -26.25
CA LYS A 455 -24.84 23.98 -27.68
C LYS A 455 -25.59 22.78 -28.28
N CYS A 456 -25.98 21.80 -27.47
CA CYS A 456 -26.77 20.66 -27.93
C CYS A 456 -28.27 20.98 -28.02
N ASP A 457 -28.75 22.01 -27.32
CA ASP A 457 -30.16 22.42 -27.31
C ASP A 457 -30.49 23.41 -28.44
N ASP A 458 -29.49 24.14 -28.97
CA ASP A 458 -29.66 25.19 -29.97
C ASP A 458 -29.40 24.69 -31.43
N GLU A 459 -29.10 23.39 -31.65
CA GLU A 459 -29.09 22.76 -32.99
C GLU A 459 -30.48 22.18 -33.27
N GLU A 460 -31.17 22.77 -34.24
CA GLU A 460 -32.59 22.57 -34.57
C GLU A 460 -33.06 21.11 -34.58
N GLU A 461 -34.21 20.92 -33.93
CA GLU A 461 -35.08 19.76 -33.98
C GLU A 461 -35.41 19.40 -35.44
N ASP A 462 -34.76 18.37 -35.98
CA ASP A 462 -35.33 17.53 -37.05
C ASP A 462 -34.75 16.10 -36.93
N ASP A 463 -35.67 15.14 -36.91
CA ASP A 463 -35.51 13.67 -37.00
C ASP A 463 -34.88 12.90 -35.81
N ASP A 464 -35.76 12.32 -34.98
CA ASP A 464 -35.84 10.95 -34.40
C ASP A 464 -34.59 10.12 -33.97
N ASP A 465 -33.37 10.63 -34.06
CA ASP A 465 -32.19 10.01 -33.47
C ASP A 465 -31.82 10.73 -32.18
N LYS A 466 -32.11 10.10 -31.03
CA LYS A 466 -31.61 10.50 -29.72
C LYS A 466 -30.07 10.52 -29.75
N LYS A 467 -29.46 11.63 -30.20
CA LYS A 467 -28.05 11.94 -29.96
C LYS A 467 -27.88 11.96 -28.46
N THR A 468 -27.20 10.93 -27.96
CA THR A 468 -26.85 10.80 -26.56
C THR A 468 -26.00 12.02 -26.22
N GLU A 469 -26.45 12.88 -25.28
CA GLU A 469 -25.67 14.02 -24.80
C GLU A 469 -24.21 13.57 -24.57
N GLU A 470 -23.26 14.09 -25.37
CA GLU A 470 -21.85 13.78 -25.15
C GLU A 470 -21.46 14.34 -23.78
N LYS A 471 -21.22 13.45 -22.81
CA LYS A 471 -20.82 13.87 -21.47
C LYS A 471 -19.46 14.55 -21.55
N VAL A 472 -19.38 15.76 -21.02
CA VAL A 472 -18.15 16.54 -20.93
C VAL A 472 -17.63 16.61 -19.49
N ALA A 473 -16.33 16.75 -19.36
CA ALA A 473 -15.64 16.99 -18.09
C ALA A 473 -14.73 18.22 -18.22
N VAL A 474 -14.53 18.94 -17.11
CA VAL A 474 -13.59 20.07 -17.01
C VAL A 474 -12.29 19.58 -16.40
N LEU A 475 -11.17 19.91 -17.03
CA LEU A 475 -9.84 19.82 -16.43
C LEU A 475 -9.50 21.16 -15.77
N TYR A 476 -8.92 21.11 -14.58
CA TYR A 476 -8.56 22.29 -13.79
C TYR A 476 -7.28 22.06 -12.99
N PHE A 477 -6.70 23.14 -12.49
CA PHE A 477 -5.66 23.12 -11.48
C PHE A 477 -6.16 23.76 -10.18
N VAL A 478 -5.86 23.14 -9.06
CA VAL A 478 -5.80 23.84 -7.77
C VAL A 478 -4.38 24.35 -7.60
N SER A 479 -4.26 25.66 -7.35
CA SER A 479 -2.97 26.34 -7.34
C SER A 479 -2.91 27.44 -6.30
N ASN A 480 -1.75 27.55 -5.66
CA ASN A 480 -1.29 28.71 -4.89
C ASN A 480 0.26 28.74 -4.94
N PRO A 481 0.95 29.66 -4.24
CA PRO A 481 2.41 29.72 -4.25
C PRO A 481 3.14 28.44 -3.82
N TYR A 482 2.46 27.55 -3.10
CA TYR A 482 3.04 26.41 -2.40
C TYR A 482 2.59 25.06 -2.92
N ILE A 483 1.46 24.98 -3.65
CA ILE A 483 0.96 23.72 -4.21
C ILE A 483 0.44 23.83 -5.63
N LEU A 484 0.51 22.67 -6.31
CA LEU A 484 -0.14 22.38 -7.57
C LEU A 484 -0.87 21.04 -7.48
N TYR A 485 -2.10 21.04 -7.96
CA TYR A 485 -2.92 19.83 -8.07
C TYR A 485 -3.79 19.90 -9.34
N PRO A 486 -3.40 19.24 -10.42
CA PRO A 486 -4.31 18.99 -11.54
C PRO A 486 -5.45 18.03 -11.14
N GLY A 487 -6.66 18.40 -11.51
CA GLY A 487 -7.87 17.61 -11.28
C GLY A 487 -8.83 17.62 -12.48
N GLN A 488 -9.83 16.77 -12.40
CA GLN A 488 -10.95 16.73 -13.35
C GLN A 488 -12.29 16.66 -12.62
N THR A 489 -13.36 17.10 -13.28
CA THR A 489 -14.72 16.97 -12.74
C THR A 489 -15.79 17.00 -13.83
N THR A 490 -16.91 16.32 -13.57
CA THR A 490 -18.18 16.50 -14.29
C THR A 490 -19.21 17.27 -13.45
N SER A 491 -18.83 17.63 -12.22
CA SER A 491 -19.64 18.37 -11.26
C SER A 491 -19.12 19.82 -11.13
N PRO A 492 -20.01 20.81 -10.97
CA PRO A 492 -19.61 22.19 -10.71
C PRO A 492 -18.90 22.36 -9.36
N THR A 493 -19.13 21.44 -8.42
CA THR A 493 -18.53 21.45 -7.09
C THR A 493 -17.44 20.39 -6.99
N VAL A 494 -16.25 20.80 -6.56
CA VAL A 494 -15.06 19.96 -6.35
C VAL A 494 -14.52 20.16 -4.94
N HIS A 495 -13.75 19.19 -4.45
CA HIS A 495 -13.13 19.24 -3.12
C HIS A 495 -14.11 19.49 -1.97
N ASN A 496 -15.16 18.66 -1.88
CA ASN A 496 -16.04 18.65 -0.71
C ASN A 496 -15.26 18.21 0.54
N ASN A 497 -15.61 18.73 1.73
CA ASN A 497 -14.94 18.52 3.04
C ASN A 497 -14.78 17.04 3.45
N THR A 498 -13.94 16.28 2.74
CA THR A 498 -13.63 14.89 3.00
C THR A 498 -12.13 14.79 3.31
N THR A 499 -11.80 14.09 4.39
CA THR A 499 -10.40 13.94 4.85
C THR A 499 -9.52 13.07 3.93
N ARG A 500 -10.07 12.57 2.82
CA ARG A 500 -9.34 11.79 1.81
C ARG A 500 -8.90 12.63 0.61
N ASP A 501 -9.42 13.84 0.49
CA ASP A 501 -9.11 14.75 -0.59
C ASP A 501 -7.77 15.45 -0.32
N PRO A 502 -6.78 15.35 -1.23
CA PRO A 502 -5.48 15.99 -1.06
C PRO A 502 -5.53 17.50 -0.81
N VAL A 503 -6.46 18.19 -1.46
CA VAL A 503 -6.61 19.64 -1.35
C VAL A 503 -7.22 20.02 -0.01
N ILE A 504 -8.16 19.22 0.51
CA ILE A 504 -8.73 19.45 1.85
C ILE A 504 -7.74 19.08 2.95
N PHE A 505 -7.01 17.99 2.78
CA PHE A 505 -5.93 17.64 3.69
C PHE A 505 -4.86 18.73 3.73
N TYR A 506 -4.51 19.30 2.57
CA TYR A 506 -3.68 20.49 2.50
C TYR A 506 -4.27 21.63 3.32
N LYS A 507 -5.52 22.03 3.04
CA LYS A 507 -6.19 23.12 3.76
C LYS A 507 -6.19 22.94 5.29
N GLN A 508 -6.27 21.71 5.80
CA GLN A 508 -6.29 21.42 7.23
C GLN A 508 -4.90 21.50 7.90
N LEU A 509 -3.83 21.21 7.16
CA LEU A 509 -2.45 21.30 7.65
C LEU A 509 -1.88 22.72 7.51
N MET A 510 -2.47 23.50 6.63
CA MET A 510 -1.96 24.78 6.19
C MET A 510 -2.51 25.86 7.10
N GLY A 511 -1.64 26.38 7.97
CA GLY A 511 -1.95 27.46 8.90
C GLY A 511 -2.23 28.77 8.16
N ASP A 512 -1.22 29.63 8.06
CA ASP A 512 -1.33 30.97 7.46
C ASP A 512 -1.04 31.02 5.94
N ASP A 513 -1.01 29.86 5.28
CA ASP A 513 -0.80 29.78 3.82
C ASP A 513 -1.96 30.45 3.05
N PRO A 514 -1.67 31.10 1.90
CA PRO A 514 -2.70 31.73 1.09
C PRO A 514 -3.70 30.72 0.55
N MET A 515 -4.97 31.10 0.53
CA MET A 515 -6.05 30.27 0.03
C MET A 515 -5.80 29.88 -1.43
N PHE A 516 -6.00 28.60 -1.74
CA PHE A 516 -5.86 28.10 -3.10
C PHE A 516 -6.98 28.60 -4.01
N LYS A 517 -6.68 28.68 -5.31
CA LYS A 517 -7.68 28.92 -6.36
C LYS A 517 -7.87 27.68 -7.22
N ILE A 518 -9.09 27.51 -7.73
CA ILE A 518 -9.44 26.50 -8.73
C ILE A 518 -9.47 27.20 -10.08
N ILE A 519 -8.57 26.80 -10.98
CA ILE A 519 -8.33 27.44 -12.27
C ILE A 519 -8.70 26.44 -13.36
N PRO A 520 -9.85 26.60 -14.04
CA PRO A 520 -10.21 25.71 -15.12
C PRO A 520 -9.33 25.97 -16.35
N PHE A 521 -8.99 24.91 -17.08
CA PHE A 521 -8.14 24.96 -18.26
C PHE A 521 -8.93 24.70 -19.54
N GLY A 522 -9.85 23.75 -19.50
CA GLY A 522 -10.64 23.39 -20.66
C GLY A 522 -11.58 22.21 -20.42
N THR A 523 -12.51 22.00 -21.34
CA THR A 523 -13.39 20.83 -21.37
C THR A 523 -12.83 19.74 -22.28
N VAL A 524 -13.07 18.49 -21.91
CA VAL A 524 -12.74 17.27 -22.68
C VAL A 524 -13.93 16.31 -22.63
N LYS A 525 -13.92 15.28 -23.48
CA LYS A 525 -14.89 14.18 -23.37
C LYS A 525 -14.73 13.46 -22.02
N ASP A 526 -15.84 13.14 -21.37
CA ASP A 526 -15.87 12.51 -20.03
C ASP A 526 -15.10 11.18 -20.00
N GLU A 527 -15.15 10.41 -21.09
CA GLU A 527 -14.43 9.14 -21.22
C GLU A 527 -12.89 9.29 -21.24
N GLU A 528 -12.38 10.45 -21.66
CA GLU A 528 -10.94 10.72 -21.75
C GLU A 528 -10.39 11.53 -20.58
N LYS A 529 -11.24 12.05 -19.70
CA LYS A 529 -10.82 12.99 -18.65
C LYS A 529 -9.69 12.47 -17.77
N TYR A 530 -9.73 11.18 -17.40
CA TYR A 530 -8.70 10.56 -16.58
C TYR A 530 -7.39 10.38 -17.34
N LYS A 531 -7.45 10.18 -18.66
CA LYS A 531 -6.25 10.13 -19.51
C LYS A 531 -5.55 11.48 -19.48
N TRP A 532 -6.29 12.56 -19.75
CA TRP A 532 -5.70 13.90 -19.80
C TRP A 532 -5.28 14.40 -18.42
N GLU A 533 -6.04 14.12 -17.37
CA GLU A 533 -5.64 14.37 -15.98
C GLU A 533 -4.31 13.68 -15.65
N ALA A 534 -4.14 12.40 -16.02
CA ALA A 534 -2.90 11.65 -15.78
C ALA A 534 -1.66 12.30 -16.40
N HIS A 535 -1.77 12.88 -17.60
CA HIS A 535 -0.65 13.59 -18.23
C HIS A 535 -0.32 14.90 -17.50
N HIS A 536 -1.33 15.66 -17.08
CA HIS A 536 -1.11 16.84 -16.24
C HIS A 536 -0.52 16.49 -14.88
N HIS A 537 -0.85 15.32 -14.32
CA HIS A 537 -0.26 14.85 -13.09
C HIS A 537 1.26 14.69 -13.20
N ILE A 538 1.76 14.08 -14.28
CA ILE A 538 3.20 13.93 -14.51
C ILE A 538 3.86 15.29 -14.77
N ALA A 539 3.23 16.17 -15.56
CA ALA A 539 3.74 17.51 -15.80
C ALA A 539 3.89 18.31 -14.48
N ALA A 540 2.87 18.31 -13.62
CA ALA A 540 2.93 18.96 -12.31
C ALA A 540 3.98 18.33 -11.39
N PHE A 541 4.13 17.00 -11.40
CA PHE A 541 5.18 16.31 -10.65
C PHE A 541 6.57 16.73 -11.12
N PHE A 542 6.82 16.77 -12.43
CA PHE A 542 8.10 17.23 -13.00
C PHE A 542 8.41 18.69 -12.67
N ALA A 543 7.42 19.59 -12.82
CA ALA A 543 7.59 20.99 -12.44
C ALA A 543 7.98 21.12 -10.96
N SER A 544 7.38 20.30 -10.09
CA SER A 544 7.68 20.30 -8.68
C SER A 544 9.08 19.76 -8.36
N ALA A 545 9.43 18.59 -8.93
CA ALA A 545 10.72 17.92 -8.75
C ALA A 545 11.91 18.76 -9.30
N LEU A 546 11.68 19.54 -10.36
CA LEU A 546 12.67 20.47 -10.92
C LEU A 546 12.67 21.85 -10.26
N LYS A 547 11.85 22.07 -9.22
CA LYS A 547 11.71 23.36 -8.53
C LYS A 547 11.46 24.51 -9.52
N MET A 548 10.45 24.33 -10.37
CA MET A 548 9.98 25.33 -11.32
C MET A 548 9.12 26.38 -10.62
N GLN A 549 9.03 27.57 -11.23
CA GLN A 549 8.12 28.61 -10.77
C GLN A 549 6.67 28.24 -11.06
N ASN A 550 5.74 28.73 -10.26
CA ASN A 550 4.32 28.52 -10.53
C ASN A 550 3.82 29.44 -11.65
N CYS A 551 3.61 28.87 -12.82
CA CYS A 551 3.15 29.58 -14.01
C CYS A 551 1.64 29.43 -14.27
N ILE A 552 0.88 28.79 -13.38
CA ILE A 552 -0.55 28.49 -13.59
C ILE A 552 -1.44 29.72 -13.34
N ASN A 553 -1.16 30.50 -12.30
CA ASN A 553 -1.81 31.77 -11.99
C ASN A 553 -0.78 32.81 -11.50
N PRO A 554 0.17 33.19 -12.36
CA PRO A 554 1.32 34.01 -11.96
C PRO A 554 0.93 35.43 -11.50
N ASP A 555 -0.27 35.91 -11.83
CA ASP A 555 -0.74 37.24 -11.43
C ASP A 555 -1.20 37.29 -9.95
N ASP A 556 -1.37 36.14 -9.30
CA ASP A 556 -1.89 36.04 -7.94
C ASP A 556 -0.81 36.06 -6.85
N TYR A 557 0.45 35.96 -7.23
CA TYR A 557 1.56 35.89 -6.29
C TYR A 557 2.87 36.31 -6.96
N ASP A 558 3.90 36.56 -6.16
CA ASP A 558 5.23 36.74 -6.68
C ASP A 558 5.74 35.43 -7.32
N ALA A 559 5.72 35.41 -8.65
CA ALA A 559 6.15 34.25 -9.41
C ALA A 559 7.63 33.92 -9.19
N GLU A 560 8.47 34.87 -8.79
CA GLU A 560 9.90 34.64 -8.64
C GLU A 560 10.25 33.77 -7.42
N SER A 561 9.45 33.88 -6.35
CA SER A 561 9.62 33.13 -5.10
C SER A 561 8.70 31.90 -4.97
N SER A 562 7.76 31.73 -5.90
CA SER A 562 6.72 30.70 -5.89
C SER A 562 7.18 29.38 -6.53
N HIS A 563 7.46 28.37 -5.72
CA HIS A 563 7.96 27.05 -6.16
C HIS A 563 7.11 25.92 -5.58
N PRO A 564 5.96 25.58 -6.19
CA PRO A 564 4.95 24.74 -5.56
C PRO A 564 5.31 23.26 -5.52
N TYR A 565 4.77 22.58 -4.51
CA TYR A 565 4.75 21.13 -4.38
C TYR A 565 3.60 20.51 -5.18
N CYS A 566 3.88 19.46 -5.94
CA CYS A 566 2.82 18.62 -6.45
C CYS A 566 2.21 17.84 -5.27
N ILE A 567 0.89 17.90 -5.11
CA ILE A 567 0.17 17.15 -4.06
C ILE A 567 -0.72 16.04 -4.62
N ASN A 568 -0.54 15.71 -5.91
CA ASN A 568 -1.28 14.61 -6.55
C ASN A 568 -0.97 13.28 -5.90
N LYS A 569 -2.00 12.56 -5.49
CA LYS A 569 -1.80 11.30 -4.79
C LYS A 569 -1.20 10.21 -5.68
N GLN A 570 -1.87 9.92 -6.79
CA GLN A 570 -1.56 8.77 -7.63
C GLN A 570 -2.09 8.99 -9.04
N THR A 571 -1.51 8.29 -10.01
CA THR A 571 -2.03 8.20 -11.38
C THR A 571 -2.21 6.74 -11.78
N SER A 572 -2.82 6.48 -12.94
CA SER A 572 -3.00 5.12 -13.47
C SER A 572 -2.12 4.89 -14.70
N SER A 573 -1.30 3.85 -14.67
CA SER A 573 -0.36 3.51 -15.75
C SER A 573 -1.06 3.20 -17.08
N LYS A 574 -2.33 2.78 -17.07
CA LYS A 574 -3.11 2.47 -18.28
C LYS A 574 -3.38 3.67 -19.18
N TYR A 575 -3.24 4.88 -18.65
CA TYR A 575 -3.48 6.11 -19.41
C TYR A 575 -2.25 6.60 -20.17
N PHE A 576 -1.12 5.88 -20.06
CA PHE A 576 0.12 6.23 -20.71
C PHE A 576 0.44 5.27 -21.85
N ASP A 577 0.84 5.83 -22.98
CA ASP A 577 1.24 5.12 -24.19
C ASP A 577 2.56 5.69 -24.74
N LYS A 578 2.99 5.19 -25.92
CA LYS A 578 4.24 5.63 -26.57
C LYS A 578 4.27 7.11 -26.97
N LYS A 579 3.12 7.80 -27.01
CA LYS A 579 3.02 9.24 -27.32
C LYS A 579 3.00 10.11 -26.05
N SER A 580 2.78 9.51 -24.89
CA SER A 580 2.59 10.24 -23.62
C SER A 580 3.76 11.12 -23.24
N LEU A 581 5.01 10.70 -23.45
CA LEU A 581 6.17 11.55 -23.13
C LEU A 581 6.18 12.84 -23.97
N GLY A 582 5.82 12.74 -25.26
CA GLY A 582 5.67 13.90 -26.13
C GLY A 582 4.59 14.85 -25.63
N ILE A 583 3.42 14.32 -25.27
CA ILE A 583 2.31 15.10 -24.70
C ILE A 583 2.75 15.81 -23.40
N ILE A 584 3.39 15.09 -22.48
CA ILE A 584 3.90 15.66 -21.23
C ILE A 584 4.89 16.78 -21.51
N ASN A 585 5.81 16.59 -22.45
CA ASN A 585 6.79 17.60 -22.80
C ASN A 585 6.14 18.87 -23.38
N GLU A 586 5.14 18.73 -24.25
CA GLU A 586 4.37 19.87 -24.77
C GLU A 586 3.56 20.58 -23.67
N LEU A 587 3.04 19.85 -22.68
CA LEU A 587 2.43 20.46 -21.48
C LEU A 587 3.45 21.26 -20.66
N MET A 588 4.67 20.73 -20.49
CA MET A 588 5.76 21.44 -19.79
C MET A 588 6.14 22.74 -20.52
N LYS A 589 6.22 22.71 -21.85
CA LYS A 589 6.50 23.91 -22.66
C LYS A 589 5.37 24.93 -22.55
N LYS A 590 4.12 24.46 -22.71
CA LYS A 590 2.92 25.32 -22.70
C LYS A 590 2.70 26.00 -21.36
N TYR A 591 2.78 25.25 -20.26
CA TYR A 591 2.33 25.72 -18.95
C TYR A 591 3.47 26.08 -17.99
N PHE A 592 4.70 25.62 -18.23
CA PHE A 592 5.87 25.93 -17.39
C PHE A 592 7.02 26.56 -18.16
N CYS A 593 6.83 26.87 -19.45
CA CYS A 593 7.81 27.53 -20.32
C CYS A 593 9.15 26.80 -20.43
N ILE A 594 9.16 25.47 -20.27
CA ILE A 594 10.39 24.66 -20.35
C ILE A 594 10.22 23.42 -21.23
N ASP A 595 11.30 23.07 -21.92
CA ASP A 595 11.47 21.78 -22.58
C ASP A 595 12.26 20.86 -21.64
N ILE A 596 11.78 19.63 -21.41
CA ILE A 596 12.42 18.71 -20.47
C ILE A 596 13.23 17.63 -21.21
N TYR A 597 14.30 17.18 -20.57
CA TYR A 597 14.99 15.95 -20.93
C TYR A 597 14.68 14.89 -19.88
N LEU A 598 14.06 13.79 -20.33
CA LEU A 598 13.99 12.53 -19.60
C LEU A 598 14.72 11.49 -20.46
N GLY A 599 15.79 10.91 -19.92
CA GLY A 599 16.62 9.98 -20.70
C GLY A 599 17.77 9.39 -19.92
N ALA A 600 18.80 8.96 -20.65
CA ALA A 600 20.00 8.39 -20.05
C ALA A 600 20.82 9.49 -19.39
N LYS A 601 21.28 9.24 -18.17
CA LYS A 601 22.21 10.14 -17.47
C LYS A 601 23.52 10.24 -18.27
N ALA A 602 23.97 11.46 -18.52
CA ALA A 602 25.26 11.69 -19.15
C ALA A 602 26.36 11.08 -18.26
N LYS A 603 27.31 10.38 -18.89
CA LYS A 603 28.45 9.77 -18.19
C LYS A 603 29.50 10.79 -17.81
#